data_AF-A0AAE3W2Q4-F1
#
_entry.id   AF-A0AAE3W2Q4-F1
#
_cell.length_a   1.000
_cell.length_b   1.000
_cell.length_c   1.000
_cell.angle_alpha   90.00
_cell.angle_beta   90.00
_cell.angle_gamma   90.00
#
_symmetry.space_group_name_H-M   'P 1'
#
loop_
_entity.id
_entity.type
_entity.pdbx_description
1 polymer ?
#
loop_
_entity_poly.entity_id
_entity_poly.type
_entity_poly.pdbx_seq_one_letter_code
_entity_poly.pdbx_strand_id
1 'polypeptide(L)' 'MTNSVFPIPTDGDSRFRYRLLVDVARVLERHGFPPVEATADLVRLQQSLFNFLYAKPENADAEGVLR' A
#
# COMPACT_ATOMS: atom_id res chain seq x y z
N MET A 1 6.84 24.12 -1.77
CA MET A 1 6.96 22.67 -1.49
C MET A 1 5.76 22.26 -0.65
N THR A 2 4.70 21.77 -1.28
CA THR A 2 3.50 21.29 -0.58
C THR A 2 3.82 19.95 0.07
N ASN A 3 3.95 19.96 1.39
CA ASN A 3 4.11 18.74 2.17
C ASN A 3 2.76 18.01 2.18
N SER A 4 2.52 17.18 1.17
CA SER A 4 1.32 16.34 1.12
C SER A 4 1.39 15.33 2.28
N VAL A 5 0.48 15.49 3.24
CA VAL A 5 0.31 14.57 4.38
C VAL A 5 -0.22 13.21 3.91
N PHE A 6 -0.87 13.17 2.75
CA PHE A 6 -1.33 11.93 2.13
C PHE A 6 -0.22 11.25 1.34
N PRO A 7 -0.18 9.90 1.33
CA PRO A 7 0.73 9.08 0.54
C PRO A 7 0.37 9.16 -0.96
N ILE A 8 0.34 10.36 -1.52
CA ILE A 8 0.16 10.59 -2.95
C ILE A 8 1.56 10.50 -3.58
N PRO A 9 1.80 9.54 -4.46
CA PRO A 9 3.09 9.34 -5.08
C PRO A 9 3.28 10.48 -6.06
N THR A 10 4.34 11.26 -5.85
CA THR A 10 4.81 12.22 -6.84
C THR A 10 5.86 11.54 -7.70
N ASP A 11 5.97 11.94 -8.96
CA ASP A 11 7.02 11.43 -9.85
C ASP A 11 8.40 11.61 -9.18
N GLY A 12 9.11 10.50 -8.97
CA GLY A 12 10.41 10.49 -8.29
C GLY A 12 10.41 10.36 -6.76
N ASP A 13 9.28 10.13 -6.08
CA ASP A 13 9.27 9.94 -4.62
C ASP A 13 10.10 8.70 -4.22
N SER A 14 11.22 8.93 -3.52
CA SER A 14 12.13 7.86 -3.06
C SER A 14 11.54 7.01 -1.94
N ARG A 15 10.51 7.49 -1.23
CA ARG A 15 9.82 6.73 -0.18
C ARG A 15 9.14 5.49 -0.78
N PHE A 16 8.52 5.63 -1.96
CA PHE A 16 7.71 4.58 -2.59
C PHE A 16 8.49 3.55 -3.42
N ARG A 17 9.79 3.74 -3.67
CA ARG A 17 10.51 2.90 -4.64
C ARG A 17 10.97 1.54 -4.10
N TYR A 18 11.27 1.43 -2.82
CA TYR A 18 11.75 0.17 -2.23
C TYR A 18 11.65 0.17 -0.70
N ARG A 19 12.01 1.29 -0.09
CA ARG A 19 12.07 1.42 1.37
C ARG A 19 10.71 1.27 2.04
N LEU A 20 9.65 1.84 1.46
CA LEU A 20 8.29 1.63 1.96
C LEU A 20 7.86 0.15 1.92
N LEU A 21 8.18 -0.59 0.85
CA LEU A 21 7.81 -2.01 0.75
C LEU A 21 8.47 -2.85 1.83
N VAL A 22 9.76 -2.59 2.10
CA VAL A 22 10.51 -3.26 3.18
C VAL A 22 9.96 -2.88 4.55
N ASP A 23 9.63 -1.61 4.77
CA ASP A 23 9.06 -1.16 6.04
C ASP A 23 7.66 -1.77 6.28
N VAL A 24 6.83 -1.86 5.24
CA VAL A 24 5.52 -2.52 5.31
C VAL A 24 5.67 -4.02 5.56
N ALA A 25 6.58 -4.71 4.87
CA ALA A 25 6.85 -6.14 5.10
C ALA A 25 7.20 -6.41 6.58
N ARG A 26 8.08 -5.59 7.17
CA ARG A 26 8.44 -5.69 8.59
C ARG A 26 7.27 -5.45 9.54
N VAL A 27 6.36 -4.53 9.20
CA VAL A 27 5.15 -4.29 10.00
C VAL A 27 4.24 -5.51 9.92
N LEU A 28 3.99 -6.05 8.72
CA LEU A 28 3.18 -7.25 8.53
C LEU A 28 3.74 -8.44 9.31
N GLU A 29 5.04 -8.69 9.23
CA GLU A 29 5.73 -9.74 10.00
C GLU A 29 5.51 -9.58 11.51
N ARG A 30 5.63 -8.36 12.04
CA ARG A 30 5.36 -8.08 13.47
C ARG A 30 3.92 -8.35 13.89
N HIS A 31 2.98 -8.30 12.94
CA HIS A 31 1.57 -8.61 13.16
C HIS A 31 1.21 -10.07 12.86
N GLY A 32 2.22 -10.94 12.64
CA GLY A 32 2.02 -12.38 12.48
C GLY A 32 1.79 -12.84 11.05
N PHE A 33 2.02 -11.97 10.06
CA PHE A 33 2.06 -12.40 8.66
C PHE A 33 3.40 -13.11 8.36
N PRO A 34 3.43 -14.02 7.38
CA PRO A 34 4.66 -14.67 6.96
C PRO A 34 5.71 -13.66 6.47
N PRO A 35 7.00 -13.94 6.67
CA PRO A 35 8.06 -13.10 6.14
C PRO A 35 8.09 -13.13 4.61
N VAL A 36 8.67 -12.09 4.02
CA VAL A 36 8.94 -12.06 2.59
C VAL A 36 10.18 -12.91 2.30
N GLU A 37 10.00 -14.03 1.60
CA GLU A 37 11.08 -15.00 1.33
C GLU A 37 11.56 -14.94 -0.12
N ALA A 38 10.68 -14.50 -1.04
CA ALA A 38 10.99 -14.44 -2.47
C ALA A 38 10.65 -13.07 -3.08
N THR A 39 11.31 -12.76 -4.20
CA THR A 39 10.99 -11.56 -5.02
C THR A 39 9.52 -11.55 -5.45
N ALA A 40 8.92 -12.72 -5.66
CA ALA A 40 7.50 -12.83 -5.98
C ALA A 40 6.59 -12.28 -4.87
N ASP A 41 6.97 -12.44 -3.60
CA ASP A 41 6.22 -11.93 -2.45
C ASP A 41 6.30 -10.40 -2.39
N LEU A 42 7.47 -9.82 -2.71
CA LEU A 42 7.64 -8.37 -2.83
C LEU A 42 6.75 -7.78 -3.93
N VAL A 43 6.67 -8.44 -5.09
CA VAL A 43 5.81 -7.99 -6.20
C VAL A 43 4.33 -8.04 -5.80
N ARG A 44 3.90 -9.12 -5.14
CA ARG A 44 2.53 -9.26 -4.63
C ARG A 44 2.21 -8.18 -3.60
N LEU A 45 3.12 -7.95 -2.64
CA LEU A 45 2.99 -6.90 -1.63
C LEU A 45 2.90 -5.51 -2.28
N GLN A 46 3.71 -5.23 -3.30
CA GLN A 46 3.66 -3.98 -4.03
C GLN A 46 2.32 -3.76 -4.73
N GLN A 47 1.79 -4.79 -5.40
CA GLN A 47 0.49 -4.72 -6.06
C GLN A 47 -0.64 -4.51 -5.05
N SER A 48 -0.64 -5.25 -3.93
CA SER A 48 -1.62 -5.09 -2.86
C SER A 48 -1.58 -3.70 -2.24
N LEU A 49 -0.38 -3.17 -1.97
CA LEU A 49 -0.22 -1.83 -1.42
C LEU A 49 -0.66 -0.74 -2.41
N PHE A 50 -0.33 -0.90 -3.70
CA PHE A 50 -0.80 -0.01 -4.74
C PHE A 50 -2.33 0.01 -4.81
N ASN A 51 -2.97 -1.16 -4.81
CA ASN A 51 -4.43 -1.26 -4.80
C ASN A 51 -5.02 -0.66 -3.53
N PHE A 52 -4.47 -0.94 -2.35
CA PHE A 52 -4.95 -0.35 -1.09
C PHE A 52 -4.89 1.18 -1.08
N LEU A 53 -3.82 1.77 -1.61
CA LEU A 53 -3.62 3.23 -1.60
C LEU A 53 -4.36 3.97 -2.72
N TYR A 54 -4.49 3.34 -3.89
CA TYR A 54 -4.93 4.03 -5.11
C TYR A 54 -6.14 3.42 -5.80
N ALA A 55 -6.60 2.23 -5.42
CA ALA A 55 -7.89 1.77 -5.90
C ALA A 55 -8.95 2.75 -5.36
N LYS A 56 -9.57 3.49 -6.28
CA LYS A 56 -10.79 4.22 -5.94
C LYS A 56 -11.81 3.18 -5.48
N PRO A 57 -12.58 3.42 -4.41
CA PRO A 57 -13.75 2.61 -4.16
C PRO A 57 -14.64 2.75 -5.40
N GLU A 58 -14.73 1.70 -6.20
CA GLU A 58 -15.43 1.76 -7.48
C GLU A 58 -16.95 1.93 -7.30
N ASN A 59 -17.47 1.85 -6.07
CA ASN A 59 -18.83 2.24 -5.70
C ASN A 59 -18.93 2.50 -4.17
N ALA A 60 -18.43 3.63 -3.67
CA ALA A 60 -18.87 4.10 -2.33
C ALA A 60 -20.26 4.78 -2.39
N ASP A 61 -20.77 5.01 -3.61
CA ASP A 61 -21.99 5.78 -3.88
C ASP A 61 -23.14 4.93 -4.46
N ALA A 62 -23.02 3.59 -4.48
CA ALA A 62 -24.13 2.71 -4.82
C ALA A 62 -24.77 2.13 -3.56
N GLU A 63 -25.65 2.92 -2.96
CA GLU A 63 -26.85 2.47 -2.22
C GLU A 63 -26.63 1.54 -1.02
N GLY A 64 -26.38 2.18 0.13
CA GLY A 64 -27.01 1.91 1.42
C GLY A 64 -27.25 0.46 1.86
N VAL A 65 -26.42 -0.03 2.77
CA VAL A 65 -26.90 -0.77 3.95
C VAL A 65 -26.02 -0.43 5.15
N LEU A 66 -26.35 0.67 5.82
CA LEU A 66 -26.21 0.74 7.27
C LEU A 66 -27.48 0.13 7.87
N ARG A 67 -27.43 -1.17 8.16
CA ARG A 67 -28.23 -1.85 9.19
C ARG A 67 -27.44 -3.01 9.76
#